data_AF-A0A482IY43-F1
#
_entry.id   AF-A0A482IY43-F1
#
_cell.length_a   1.000
_cell.length_b   1.000
_cell.length_c   1.000
_cell.angle_alpha   90.00
_cell.angle_beta   90.00
_cell.angle_gamma   90.00
#
_symmetry.space_group_name_H-M   'P 1'
#
loop_
_entity.id
_entity.type
_entity.pdbx_description
1 polymer ?
#
loop_
_entity_poly.entity_id
_entity_poly.type
_entity_poly.pdbx_seq_one_letter_code
_entity_poly.pdbx_strand_id
1 'polypeptide(L)'
;MEISDGGRKNNKFYFSYRPYAGGGEAHIKFSNNGYRYYIYDKIIKADDGHDFSAGIVVYRGDKKVANLGCINNASIRQQAYSSITRESYRNIDTE
;
A
#
# COMPACT_ATOMS: atom_id res chain seq x y z
N MET A 1 -21.58 -5.16 1.75
CA MET A 1 -20.88 -3.88 1.98
C MET A 1 -20.17 -3.53 0.69
N GLU A 2 -20.84 -2.78 -0.17
CA GLU A 2 -20.30 -2.41 -1.48
C GLU A 2 -19.82 -0.96 -1.38
N ILE A 3 -18.50 -0.78 -1.36
CA ILE A 3 -17.88 0.54 -1.29
C ILE A 3 -17.67 0.99 -2.74
N SER A 4 -18.60 1.74 -3.30
CA SER A 4 -18.44 2.35 -4.63
C SER A 4 -18.91 3.79 -4.60
N ASP A 5 -17.97 4.73 -4.63
CA ASP A 5 -18.22 6.00 -5.28
C ASP A 5 -18.30 5.72 -6.79
N GLY A 6 -19.39 6.21 -7.41
CA GLY A 6 -19.93 5.68 -8.66
C GLY A 6 -18.97 5.71 -9.86
N GLY A 7 -18.99 4.64 -10.65
CA GLY A 7 -18.47 4.62 -12.02
C GLY A 7 -17.67 3.38 -12.40
N ARG A 8 -18.32 2.49 -13.17
CA ARG A 8 -17.79 1.27 -13.83
C ARG A 8 -17.25 0.18 -12.89
N LYS A 9 -17.25 -1.06 -13.38
CA LYS A 9 -16.52 -2.22 -12.79
C LYS A 9 -15.00 -2.00 -12.86
N ASN A 10 -14.54 -0.86 -12.37
CA ASN A 10 -13.16 -0.41 -12.39
C ASN A 10 -12.47 -0.94 -11.13
N ASN A 11 -11.28 -1.49 -11.29
CA ASN A 11 -10.48 -2.04 -10.19
C ASN A 11 -10.31 -0.99 -9.08
N LYS A 12 -11.02 -1.21 -7.96
CA LYS A 12 -11.00 -0.32 -6.79
C LYS A 12 -9.64 -0.30 -6.09
N PHE A 13 -8.83 -1.32 -6.37
CA PHE A 13 -7.52 -1.55 -5.77
C PHE A 13 -6.47 -1.62 -6.87
N TYR A 14 -5.36 -0.95 -6.64
CA TYR A 14 -4.18 -0.97 -7.48
C TYR A 14 -3.00 -1.46 -6.67
N PHE A 15 -2.25 -2.39 -7.24
CA PHE A 15 -1.05 -2.95 -6.63
C PHE A 15 0.19 -2.35 -7.28
N SER A 16 1.16 -1.96 -6.48
CA SER A 16 2.49 -1.62 -6.98
C SER A 16 3.56 -2.23 -6.09
N TYR A 17 4.75 -2.45 -6.65
CA TYR A 17 5.89 -2.92 -5.88
C TYR A 17 7.18 -2.34 -6.45
N ARG A 18 8.16 -2.15 -5.57
CA ARG A 18 9.51 -1.76 -5.93
C ARG A 18 10.51 -2.64 -5.19
N PRO A 19 11.25 -3.50 -5.92
CA PRO A 19 12.36 -4.22 -5.32
C PRO A 19 13.56 -3.26 -5.14
N TYR A 20 14.38 -3.54 -4.14
CA TYR A 20 15.68 -2.89 -3.95
C TYR A 20 16.67 -3.88 -3.31
N ALA A 21 17.96 -3.53 -3.26
CA ALA A 21 18.98 -4.45 -2.75
C ALA A 21 18.68 -4.84 -1.29
N GLY A 22 18.45 -6.14 -1.06
CA GLY A 22 18.15 -6.67 0.27
C GLY A 22 16.72 -6.42 0.77
N GLY A 23 15.77 -6.08 -0.10
CA GLY A 23 14.37 -5.93 0.30
C GLY A 23 13.45 -5.45 -0.81
N GLY A 24 12.33 -4.86 -0.40
CA GLY A 24 11.34 -4.33 -1.30
C GLY A 24 10.18 -3.69 -0.57
N GLU A 25 9.39 -2.95 -1.31
CA GLU A 25 8.18 -2.31 -0.81
C GLU A 25 7.02 -2.60 -1.75
N ALA A 26 5.88 -2.97 -1.20
CA ALA A 26 4.65 -3.25 -1.93
C ALA A 26 3.51 -2.40 -1.37
N HIS A 27 2.65 -1.91 -2.26
CA HIS A 27 1.50 -1.08 -1.92
C HIS A 27 0.22 -1.65 -2.53
N ILE A 28 -0.89 -1.52 -1.80
CA ILE A 28 -2.24 -1.57 -2.34
C ILE A 28 -2.88 -0.20 -2.13
N LYS A 29 -3.15 0.50 -3.24
CA LYS A 29 -3.81 1.80 -3.26
C LYS A 29 -5.29 1.66 -3.58
N PHE A 30 -6.13 2.37 -2.84
CA PHE A 30 -7.55 2.52 -3.15
C PHE A 30 -8.09 3.86 -2.65
N SER A 31 -9.21 4.29 -3.20
CA SER A 31 -9.87 5.54 -2.80
C SER A 31 -11.30 5.27 -2.35
N ASN A 32 -11.76 5.99 -1.34
CA ASN A 32 -13.12 5.91 -0.83
C ASN A 32 -13.53 7.22 -0.12
N ASN A 33 -14.69 7.78 -0.46
CA ASN A 33 -15.26 8.98 0.16
C ASN A 33 -14.29 10.18 0.21
N GLY A 34 -13.51 10.39 -0.86
CA GLY A 34 -12.52 11.47 -0.95
C GLY A 34 -11.22 11.24 -0.16
N TYR A 35 -11.03 10.03 0.40
CA TYR A 35 -9.77 9.61 1.01
C TYR A 35 -9.01 8.66 0.08
N ARG A 36 -7.68 8.74 0.13
CA ARG A 36 -6.75 7.84 -0.57
C ARG A 36 -6.01 7.02 0.47
N TYR A 37 -6.05 5.71 0.33
CA TYR A 37 -5.48 4.74 1.27
C TYR A 37 -4.33 4.01 0.59
N TYR A 38 -3.26 3.78 1.35
CA TYR A 38 -2.14 2.94 0.97
C TYR A 38 -1.95 1.90 2.07
N ILE A 39 -2.22 0.63 1.76
CA ILE A 39 -1.73 -0.49 2.56
C ILE A 39 -0.31 -0.75 2.07
N TYR A 40 0.66 -0.77 2.98
CA TYR A 40 2.05 -1.02 2.63
C TYR A 40 2.62 -2.23 3.38
N ASP A 41 3.59 -2.87 2.73
CA ASP A 41 4.49 -3.87 3.30
C ASP A 41 5.90 -3.54 2.81
N LYS A 42 6.86 -3.41 3.72
CA LYS A 42 8.20 -2.91 3.46
C LYS A 42 9.23 -3.72 4.22
N ILE A 43 10.23 -4.19 3.49
CA ILE A 43 11.37 -4.93 4.01
C ILE A 43 12.63 -4.11 3.71
N ILE A 44 13.39 -3.69 4.71
CA ILE A 44 14.64 -2.94 4.54
C ILE A 44 15.79 -3.78 5.08
N LYS A 45 16.91 -3.83 4.36
CA LYS A 45 18.13 -4.44 4.89
C LYS A 45 18.72 -3.55 5.99
N ALA A 46 18.94 -4.10 7.18
CA ALA A 46 19.61 -3.47 8.30
C ALA A 46 20.95 -4.16 8.59
N ASP A 47 21.78 -3.57 9.46
CA ASP A 47 23.11 -4.11 9.79
C ASP A 47 23.03 -5.49 10.47
N ASP A 48 21.98 -5.75 11.23
CA ASP A 48 21.72 -6.99 11.98
C ASP A 48 20.68 -7.91 11.32
N GLY A 49 20.20 -7.58 10.11
CA GLY A 49 19.26 -8.41 9.37
C GLY A 49 18.32 -7.63 8.46
N HIS A 50 17.02 -7.80 8.68
CA HIS A 50 15.96 -7.14 7.92
C HIS A 50 14.94 -6.51 8.85
N ASP A 51 14.63 -5.23 8.60
CA ASP A 51 13.53 -4.52 9.22
C ASP A 51 12.26 -4.72 8.39
N PHE A 52 11.23 -5.25 9.04
CA PHE A 52 9.90 -5.47 8.44
C PHE A 52 8.93 -4.45 9.01
N SER A 53 8.19 -3.78 8.12
CA SER A 53 7.14 -2.85 8.53
C SER A 53 5.95 -2.96 7.58
N ALA A 54 4.75 -2.94 8.16
CA ALA A 54 3.50 -2.92 7.42
C ALA A 54 2.54 -1.96 8.09
N GLY A 55 1.57 -1.45 7.33
CA GLY A 55 0.62 -0.50 7.86
C GLY A 55 -0.28 0.12 6.82
N ILE A 56 -0.97 1.19 7.24
CA ILE A 56 -1.90 1.95 6.42
C ILE A 56 -1.54 3.43 6.52
N VAL A 57 -1.36 4.07 5.37
CA VAL A 57 -1.28 5.54 5.26
C VAL A 57 -2.55 6.06 4.61
N VAL A 58 -3.13 7.12 5.17
CA VAL A 58 -4.37 7.72 4.68
C VAL A 58 -4.13 9.19 4.35
N TYR A 59 -4.58 9.59 3.17
CA TYR A 59 -4.56 10.97 2.70
C TYR A 59 -5.97 11.49 2.44
N ARG A 60 -6.17 12.79 2.60
CA ARG A 60 -7.33 13.54 2.11
C ARG A 60 -6.83 14.75 1.33
N GLY A 61 -7.02 14.76 0.02
CA GLY A 61 -6.26 15.65 -0.87
C GLY A 61 -4.77 15.33 -0.73
N ASP A 62 -3.96 16.36 -0.48
CA ASP A 62 -2.49 16.25 -0.32
C ASP A 62 -2.07 16.14 1.15
N LYS A 63 -3.04 16.12 2.07
CA LYS A 63 -2.77 16.03 3.50
C LYS A 63 -2.79 14.57 3.96
N LYS A 64 -1.67 14.09 4.50
CA LYS A 64 -1.60 12.85 5.28
C LYS A 64 -2.41 13.04 6.58
N VAL A 65 -3.48 12.26 6.73
CA VAL A 65 -4.40 12.33 7.88
C VAL A 65 -4.18 11.21 8.89
N ALA A 66 -3.58 10.09 8.47
CA ALA A 66 -3.21 9.01 9.37
C ALA A 66 -2.02 8.22 8.82
N ASN A 67 -1.22 7.69 9.75
CA ASN A 67 -0.22 6.67 9.50
C ASN A 67 -0.30 5.65 10.64
N LEU A 68 -0.76 4.44 10.33
CA LEU A 68 -1.06 3.39 11.30
C LEU A 68 -0.19 2.18 11.00
N GLY A 69 0.84 1.97 11.82
CA GLY A 69 1.69 0.79 11.74
C GLY A 69 1.04 -0.44 12.36
N CYS A 70 1.22 -1.59 11.73
CA CYS A 70 0.87 -2.88 12.30
C CYS A 70 1.89 -3.25 13.39
N ILE A 71 1.40 -3.69 14.55
CA ILE A 71 2.23 -4.19 15.67
C ILE A 71 2.33 -5.73 15.68
N ASN A 72 1.70 -6.38 14.71
CA ASN A 72 1.66 -7.83 14.55
C ASN A 72 2.27 -8.24 13.21
N ASN A 73 2.36 -9.55 12.99
CA ASN A 73 2.71 -10.09 11.68
C ASN A 73 1.57 -9.80 10.69
N ALA A 74 1.74 -8.72 9.93
CA ALA A 74 0.85 -8.29 8.88
C ALA A 74 1.67 -8.08 7.61
N SER A 75 1.31 -8.80 6.55
CA SER A 75 1.97 -8.69 5.25
C SER A 75 0.93 -8.74 4.14
N ILE A 76 1.25 -8.12 3.01
CA ILE A 76 0.41 -8.23 1.83
C ILE A 76 0.50 -9.68 1.31
N ARG A 77 -0.65 -10.37 1.27
CA ARG A 77 -0.69 -11.77 0.86
C ARG A 77 -0.27 -11.94 -0.59
N GLN A 78 0.43 -13.04 -0.88
CA GLN A 78 0.92 -13.40 -2.22
C GLN A 78 -0.16 -13.30 -3.31
N GLN A 79 -1.40 -13.66 -3.01
CA GLN A 79 -2.53 -13.57 -3.94
C GLN A 79 -2.71 -12.15 -4.51
N ALA A 80 -2.46 -11.11 -3.72
CA ALA A 80 -2.57 -9.71 -4.18
C ALA A 80 -1.60 -9.37 -5.31
N TYR A 81 -0.42 -10.02 -5.36
CA TYR A 81 0.61 -9.79 -6.38
C TYR A 81 0.21 -10.28 -7.78
N SER A 82 -0.77 -11.20 -7.84
CA SER A 82 -1.27 -11.81 -9.09
C SER A 82 -2.72 -11.42 -9.41
N SER A 83 -3.56 -11.14 -8.40
CA SER A 83 -4.99 -10.89 -8.62
C SER A 83 -5.39 -9.42 -8.68
N ILE A 84 -4.58 -8.50 -8.13
CA ILE A 84 -4.86 -7.07 -8.14
C ILE A 84 -4.20 -6.43 -9.37
N THR A 85 -4.88 -5.45 -9.96
CA THR A 85 -4.36 -4.71 -11.12
C THR A 85 -3.11 -3.94 -10.76
N ARG A 86 -2.07 -4.09 -11.59
CA ARG A 86 -0.80 -3.42 -11.36
C ARG A 86 -0.83 -1.96 -11.79
N GLU A 87 -0.12 -1.13 -11.04
CA GLU A 87 0.23 0.22 -11.42
C GLU A 87 1.73 0.48 -11.20
N SER A 88 2.21 1.60 -11.75
CA SER A 88 3.58 2.06 -11.51
C SER A 88 3.75 2.46 -10.04
N TYR A 89 4.83 1.98 -9.43
CA TYR A 89 5.18 2.35 -8.06
C TYR A 89 5.45 3.85 -7.91
N ARG A 90 5.01 4.41 -6.79
CA ARG A 90 5.32 5.76 -6.31
C ARG A 90 5.58 5.70 -4.81
N ASN A 91 6.52 6.50 -4.31
CA ASN A 91 6.75 6.57 -2.86
C ASN A 91 5.55 7.28 -2.20
N ILE A 92 5.03 6.70 -1.12
CA ILE A 92 3.84 7.20 -0.40
C ILE A 92 4.10 8.59 0.20
N ASP A 93 5.32 8.91 0.58
CA ASP A 93 5.69 10.19 1.21
C ASP A 93 5.97 11.32 0.20
N THR A 94 5.95 11.02 -1.11
CA THR A 94 6.21 12.01 -2.18
C THR A 94 4.98 12.28 -3.05
N GLU A 95 3.78 11.92 -2.59
CA GLU A 95 2.52 12.22 -3.28
C GLU A 95 2.11 13.68 -3.17
#